data_AF-A0A944ZTI1-F1
#
_entry.id   AF-A0A944ZTI1-F1
#
_cell.length_a   1.000
_cell.length_b   1.000
_cell.length_c   1.000
_cell.angle_alpha   90.00
_cell.angle_beta   90.00
_cell.angle_gamma   90.00
#
_symmetry.space_group_name_H-M   'P 1'
#
loop_
_entity.id
_entity.type
_entity.pdbx_description
1 polymer ?
#
loop_
_entity_poly.entity_id
_entity_poly.type
_entity_poly.pdbx_seq_one_letter_code
_entity_poly.pdbx_strand_id
1 'polypeptide(L)' 'MVEISQEKLEEFKKIWQKEYGEDISDEKAREYGGRLVNLFKVLIEIDRKK' A
#
# COMPACT_ATOMS: atom_id res chain seq x y z
N MET A 1 4.13 11.83 2.93
CA MET A 1 3.20 10.72 2.62
C MET A 1 3.74 10.02 1.38
N VAL A 2 3.74 8.69 1.30
CA VAL A 2 4.19 8.01 0.08
C VAL A 2 3.14 8.24 -0.99
N GLU A 3 3.55 8.82 -2.10
CA GLU A 3 2.67 9.01 -3.24
C GLU A 3 2.61 7.68 -4.02
N ILE A 4 1.42 7.11 -4.09
CA ILE A 4 1.13 5.88 -4.84
C ILE A 4 0.47 6.31 -6.14
N SER A 5 1.02 5.89 -7.28
CA SER A 5 0.42 6.20 -8.58
C SER A 5 -0.99 5.60 -8.67
N GLN A 6 -1.88 6.23 -9.45
CA GLN A 6 -3.24 5.75 -9.59
C GLN A 6 -3.29 4.31 -10.11
N GLU A 7 -2.40 3.94 -11.06
CA GLU A 7 -2.28 2.57 -11.57
C GLU A 7 -2.02 1.55 -10.45
N LYS A 8 -1.08 1.85 -9.54
CA LYS A 8 -0.74 0.98 -8.42
C LYS A 8 -1.85 0.93 -7.38
N LEU A 9 -2.63 2.01 -7.25
CA LEU A 9 -3.80 2.05 -6.41
C LEU A 9 -4.91 1.13 -6.94
N GLU A 10 -5.16 1.14 -8.25
CA GLU A 10 -6.14 0.24 -8.88
C GLU A 10 -5.71 -1.23 -8.78
N GLU A 11 -4.42 -1.51 -8.93
CA GLU A 11 -3.87 -2.85 -8.71
C GLU A 11 -4.10 -3.31 -7.26
N PHE A 12 -3.84 -2.44 -6.28
CA PHE A 12 -4.08 -2.73 -4.87
C PHE A 12 -5.56 -3.04 -4.59
N LYS A 13 -6.49 -2.26 -5.15
CA LYS A 13 -7.94 -2.51 -5.00
C LYS A 13 -8.36 -3.84 -5.61
N LYS A 14 -7.83 -4.21 -6.78
CA LYS A 14 -8.11 -5.51 -7.43
C LYS A 14 -7.67 -6.68 -6.55
N ILE A 15 -6.49 -6.57 -5.94
CA ILE A 15 -5.99 -7.57 -4.99
C ILE A 15 -6.90 -7.62 -3.76
N TRP A 16 -7.27 -6.46 -3.21
CA TRP A 16 -8.16 -6.40 -2.06
C TRP A 16 -9.51 -7.10 -2.32
N GLN A 17 -10.16 -6.79 -3.45
CA GLN A 17 -11.41 -7.45 -3.84
C GLN A 17 -11.22 -8.97 -4.01
N LYS A 18 -10.11 -9.41 -4.59
CA LYS A 18 -9.81 -10.84 -4.79
C LYS A 18 -9.63 -11.59 -3.47
N GLU A 19 -8.98 -10.98 -2.48
CA GLU A 19 -8.61 -11.64 -1.23
C GLU A 19 -9.68 -11.51 -0.14
N TYR A 20 -10.42 -10.38 -0.12
CA TYR A 20 -11.40 -10.07 0.92
C TYR A 20 -12.85 -10.06 0.42
N GLY A 21 -13.08 -10.02 -0.91
CA GLY A 21 -14.42 -9.98 -1.50
C GLY A 21 -15.14 -8.63 -1.37
N GLU A 22 -14.43 -7.58 -0.94
CA GLU A 22 -14.99 -6.26 -0.64
C GLU A 22 -14.35 -5.14 -1.48
N ASP A 23 -15.15 -4.20 -1.97
CA ASP A 23 -14.61 -3.01 -2.63
C ASP A 23 -14.09 -1.99 -1.61
N ILE A 24 -13.02 -1.29 -1.96
CA ILE A 24 -12.38 -0.31 -1.10
C ILE A 24 -12.27 1.05 -1.80
N SER A 25 -12.54 2.13 -1.05
CA SER A 25 -12.45 3.49 -1.56
C SER A 25 -11.00 3.89 -1.86
N ASP A 26 -10.82 4.85 -2.77
CA ASP A 26 -9.51 5.47 -3.06
C ASP A 26 -8.78 5.94 -1.80
N GLU A 27 -9.52 6.59 -0.89
CA GLU A 27 -8.96 7.11 0.36
C GLU A 27 -8.37 5.98 1.22
N LYS A 28 -9.16 4.93 1.47
CA LYS A 28 -8.70 3.78 2.23
C LYS A 28 -7.58 3.01 1.52
N ALA A 29 -7.65 2.88 0.20
CA ALA A 29 -6.59 2.26 -0.59
C ALA A 29 -5.27 3.04 -0.46
N ARG A 30 -5.32 4.39 -0.49
CA ARG A 30 -4.13 5.24 -0.31
C ARG A 30 -3.58 5.13 1.10
N GLU A 31 -4.46 5.10 2.10
CA GLU A 31 -4.08 4.93 3.49
C GLU A 31 -3.39 3.57 3.72
N TYR A 32 -4.04 2.47 3.36
CA TYR A 32 -3.53 1.12 3.64
C TYR A 32 -2.30 0.79 2.79
N GLY A 33 -2.34 1.10 1.49
CA GLY A 33 -1.17 0.96 0.63
C GLY A 33 0.00 1.81 1.12
N GLY A 34 -0.28 3.06 1.55
CA GLY A 34 0.74 3.96 2.07
C GLY A 34 1.38 3.45 3.36
N ARG A 35 0.58 2.91 4.29
CA ARG A 35 1.06 2.26 5.52
C ARG A 35 1.98 1.08 5.20
N LEU A 36 1.59 0.22 4.26
CA LEU A 36 2.39 -0.93 3.84
C LEU A 36 3.75 -0.52 3.28
N VAL A 37 3.78 0.43 2.34
CA VAL A 37 5.04 0.89 1.75
C VAL A 37 5.94 1.55 2.79
N ASN A 38 5.36 2.33 3.71
CA ASN A 38 6.12 2.95 4.80
C ASN A 38 6.75 1.89 5.73
N LEU A 39 6.04 0.82 6.05
CA LEU A 39 6.58 -0.27 6.85
C LEU A 39 7.84 -0.87 6.19
N PHE A 40 7.77 -1.20 4.90
CA PHE A 40 8.92 -1.72 4.18
C PHE A 40 10.09 -0.73 4.10
N LYS A 41 9.81 0.57 3.94
CA LYS A 41 10.85 1.60 3.99
C LYS A 41 11.59 1.58 5.33
N VAL A 42 10.86 1.54 6.44
CA VAL A 42 11.47 1.46 7.79
C VAL A 42 12.31 0.21 7.95
N LEU A 43 11.81 -0.95 7.50
CA LEU A 43 12.56 -2.21 7.58
C LEU A 43 13.86 -2.16 6.76
N ILE A 44 13.81 -1.63 5.53
CA ILE A 44 14.98 -1.46 4.66
C ILE A 44 15.98 -0.46 5.27
N GLU A 45 15.51 0.63 5.87
CA GLU A 45 16.38 1.60 6.55
C GLU A 45 17.09 1.00 7.75
N ILE A 46 16.42 0.14 8.53
CA ILE A 46 17.02 -0.56 9.66
C ILE A 46 18.07 -1.57 9.18
N ASP A 47 17.75 -2.35 8.14
CA ASP A 47 18.65 -3.33 7.55
C ASP A 47 19.95 -2.68 7.03
N ARG A 48 19.82 -1.58 6.29
CA ARG A 48 20.96 -0.82 5.74
C ARG A 48 21.84 -0.11 6.78
N LYS A 49 21.36 0.03 8.03
CA LYS A 49 22.10 0.65 9.13
C LYS A 49 22.92 -0.35 9.94
N LYS A 50 22.80 -1.65 9.66
CA LYS A 50 23.69 -2.69 10.20
C LYS A 50 24.92 -2.85 9.32
#